data_AF-A0A221NH53-F1
#
_entry.id   AF-A0A221NH53-F1
#
_cell.length_a   1.000
_cell.length_b   1.000
_cell.length_c   1.000
_cell.angle_alpha   90.00
_cell.angle_beta   90.00
_cell.angle_gamma   90.00
#
_symmetry.space_group_name_H-M   'P 1'
#
loop_
_entity.id
_entity.type
_entity.pdbx_description
1 polymer ?
#
loop_
_entity_poly.entity_id
_entity_poly.type
_entity_poly.pdbx_seq_one_letter_code
_entity_poly.pdbx_strand_id
1 'polypeptide(L)' 'MLETALDARVSPETLRKIESGRVATPAFPTVAAIADVLGLSLDEVWSEINRPAPDAEPAASRRNAREWLAS' A
#
# COMPACT_ATOMS: atom_id res chain seq x y z
N MET A 1 15.97 7.65 5.17
CA MET A 1 15.75 6.38 5.92
C MET A 1 15.93 6.57 7.43
N LEU A 2 17.09 6.97 7.94
CA LEU A 2 17.25 7.24 9.38
C LEU A 2 16.32 8.37 9.86
N GLU A 3 16.35 9.51 9.18
CA GLU A 3 15.52 10.68 9.51
C GLU A 3 14.03 10.34 9.42
N THR A 4 13.60 9.74 8.30
CA THR A 4 12.22 9.24 8.11
C THR A 4 11.76 8.33 9.26
N ALA A 5 12.61 7.42 9.73
CA ALA A 5 12.27 6.52 10.82
C ALA A 5 12.10 7.28 12.15
N LEU A 6 13.02 8.21 12.44
CA LEU A 6 12.96 9.02 13.66
C LEU A 6 11.74 9.93 13.68
N ASP A 7 11.44 10.60 12.57
CA ASP A 7 10.26 11.46 12.42
C ASP A 7 8.96 10.66 12.54
N ALA A 8 8.93 9.43 11.99
CA ALA A 8 7.79 8.52 12.11
C ALA A 8 7.73 7.78 13.46
N ARG A 9 8.63 8.09 14.40
CA ARG A 9 8.76 7.46 15.73
C ARG A 9 8.91 5.94 15.69
N VAL A 10 9.66 5.43 14.70
CA VAL A 10 10.04 4.03 14.58
C VAL A 10 11.56 3.85 14.58
N SER A 11 12.03 2.68 14.99
CA SER A 11 13.46 2.35 14.82
C SER A 11 13.81 2.25 13.33
N PRO A 12 15.00 2.71 12.91
CA PRO A 12 15.51 2.48 11.55
C PRO A 12 15.52 1.00 11.15
N GLU A 13 15.78 0.09 12.11
CA GLU A 13 15.69 -1.35 11.84
C GLU A 13 14.26 -1.82 11.60
N THR A 14 13.28 -1.22 12.27
CA THR A 14 11.85 -1.50 12.03
C THR A 14 11.44 -1.04 10.64
N LEU A 15 11.84 0.16 10.23
CA LEU A 15 11.56 0.67 8.88
C LEU A 15 12.18 -0.26 7.81
N ARG A 16 13.45 -0.68 8.00
CA ARG A 16 14.10 -1.67 7.11
C ARG A 16 13.35 -3.00 7.03
N LYS A 17 12.80 -3.49 8.15
CA LYS A 17 12.00 -4.72 8.15
C LYS A 17 10.68 -4.53 7.42
N ILE A 18 10.05 -3.35 7.50
CA ILE A 18 8.82 -3.04 6.77
C ILE A 18 9.11 -3.03 5.26
N GLU A 19 10.13 -2.31 4.81
CA GLU A 19 10.51 -2.22 3.39
C GLU A 19 10.88 -3.57 2.79
N SER A 20 11.58 -4.42 3.55
CA SER A 20 11.95 -5.76 3.10
C SER A 20 10.82 -6.79 3.22
N GLY A 21 9.62 -6.39 3.66
CA GLY A 21 8.47 -7.28 3.87
C GLY A 21 8.64 -8.26 5.04
N ARG A 22 9.63 -8.05 5.90
CA ARG A 22 9.91 -8.88 7.08
C ARG A 22 9.05 -8.52 8.30
N VAL A 23 8.18 -7.52 8.17
CA VAL A 23 7.06 -7.29 9.09
C VAL A 23 5.79 -7.69 8.36
N ALA A 24 5.25 -8.87 8.68
CA ALA A 24 4.07 -9.41 8.00
C ALA A 24 2.81 -8.54 8.22
N THR A 25 2.70 -7.90 9.39
CA THR A 25 1.54 -7.10 9.80
C THR A 25 1.98 -5.87 10.60
N PRO A 26 2.55 -4.83 9.96
CA PRO A 26 2.83 -3.58 10.65
C PRO A 26 1.53 -3.00 11.20
N ALA A 27 1.58 -2.39 12.38
CA ALA A 27 0.41 -1.74 12.94
C ALA A 27 -0.03 -0.57 12.04
N PHE A 28 -1.33 -0.42 11.81
CA PHE A 28 -1.86 0.66 10.96
C PHE A 28 -1.36 2.07 11.36
N PRO A 29 -1.31 2.45 12.65
CA PRO A 29 -0.73 3.73 13.05
C PRO A 29 0.73 3.93 12.62
N THR A 30 1.50 2.84 12.54
CA THR A 30 2.89 2.87 12.05
C THR A 30 2.94 3.20 10.56
N VAL A 31 2.06 2.60 9.77
CA VAL A 31 1.95 2.89 8.33
C VAL A 31 1.51 4.34 8.11
N ALA A 32 0.53 4.82 8.88
CA ALA A 32 0.05 6.19 8.81
C ALA A 32 1.13 7.22 9.17
N ALA A 33 1.91 6.99 10.22
CA ALA A 33 3.00 7.89 10.62
C ALA A 33 4.11 7.97 9.55
N ILE A 34 4.46 6.85 8.92
CA ILE A 34 5.44 6.85 7.83
C ILE A 34 4.91 7.61 6.60
N ALA A 35 3.64 7.42 6.24
CA ALA A 35 3.02 8.13 5.12
C ALA A 35 3.00 9.65 5.34
N ASP A 36 2.63 10.10 6.55
CA ASP A 36 2.62 11.51 6.94
C ASP A 36 3.99 12.18 6.79
N VAL A 37 5.05 11.53 7.29
CA VAL A 37 6.44 12.02 7.16
C VAL A 37 6.89 12.10 5.70
N LEU A 38 6.42 11.20 4.84
CA LEU A 38 6.73 11.20 3.41
C LEU A 38 5.85 12.18 2.62
N GLY A 39 4.88 12.85 3.25
CA GLY A 39 3.93 13.73 2.59
C GLY A 39 2.93 12.99 1.69
N LEU A 40 2.74 11.69 1.92
CA LEU A 40 1.84 10.86 1.14
C LEU A 40 0.51 10.69 1.86
N SER A 41 -0.58 10.78 1.11
CA SER A 41 -1.91 10.42 1.63
C SER A 41 -2.05 8.89 1.67
N LEU A 42 -2.77 8.36 2.66
CA LEU A 42 -3.05 6.91 2.72
C LEU A 42 -3.80 6.40 1.48
N ASP A 43 -4.59 7.26 0.84
CA ASP A 43 -5.27 6.94 -0.42
C ASP A 43 -4.28 6.76 -1.58
N GLU A 44 -3.22 7.56 -1.62
CA GLU A 44 -2.14 7.46 -2.62
C GLU A 44 -1.35 6.16 -2.43
N VAL A 45 -0.99 5.84 -1.19
CA VAL A 45 -0.34 4.57 -0.83
C VAL A 45 -1.21 3.38 -1.22
N TRP A 46 -2.51 3.44 -0.93
CA TRP A 46 -3.47 2.40 -1.30
C TRP A 46 -3.58 2.24 -2.83
N SER A 47 -3.69 3.35 -3.55
CA SER A 47 -3.79 3.37 -5.02
C SER A 47 -2.58 2.74 -5.68
N GLU A 48 -1.37 3.02 -5.18
CA GLU A 48 -0.12 2.44 -5.69
C GLU A 48 -0.06 0.92 -5.47
N ILE A 49 -0.45 0.44 -4.28
CA ILE A 49 -0.47 -1.00 -3.95
C ILE A 49 -1.51 -1.76 -4.78
N ASN A 50 -2.63 -1.11 -5.14
CA ASN A 50 -3.70 -1.72 -5.92
C ASN A 50 -3.57 -1.47 -7.43
N ARG A 51 -2.51 -0.79 -7.89
CA ARG A 51 -2.29 -0.59 -9.31
C ARG A 51 -2.10 -1.97 -9.96
N PRO A 52 -2.91 -2.34 -10.96
CA PRO A 52 -2.67 -3.58 -11.69
C PRO A 52 -1.29 -3.49 -12.33
N ALA A 53 -0.49 -4.55 -12.22
CA ALA A 53 0.78 -4.64 -12.90
C ALA A 53 0.57 -4.32 -14.41
N PRO A 54 1.48 -3.59 -15.05
CA PRO A 54 1.32 -3.13 -16.44
C PRO A 54 1.10 -4.28 -17.46
N ASP A 55 1.34 -5.54 -17.08
CA ASP A 55 1.10 -6.74 -17.90
C ASP A 55 -0.24 -7.45 -17.62
N ALA A 56 -1.10 -6.92 -16.75
CA ALA A 56 -2.44 -7.44 -16.54
C ALA A 56 -3.41 -6.77 -17.51
N GLU A 57 -3.55 -7.36 -18.71
CA GLU A 57 -4.64 -7.11 -19.66
C GLU A 57 -5.95 -6.80 -18.91
N PRO A 58 -6.63 -5.66 -19.20
CA PRO A 58 -7.76 -5.23 -18.42
C PRO A 58 -8.85 -6.31 -18.47
N ALA A 59 -9.23 -6.80 -17.29
CA ALA A 59 -10.35 -7.70 -17.06
C ALA A 59 -11.72 -7.02 -17.34
N ALA A 60 -11.84 -6.34 -18.49
CA ALA A 60 -13.07 -5.78 -19.03
C ALA A 60 -14.15 -6.85 -19.23
N SER A 61 -13.79 -8.14 -19.26
CA SER A 61 -14.76 -9.25 -19.29
C SER A 61 -15.53 -9.51 -17.99
N ARG A 62 -15.09 -9.01 -16.82
CA ARG A 62 -15.81 -9.30 -15.56
C ARG A 62 -17.04 -8.41 -15.31
N ARG A 63 -17.12 -7.24 -15.96
CA ARG A 63 -18.30 -6.37 -15.87
C ARG A 63 -19.50 -6.95 -16.63
N ASN A 64 -19.28 -7.58 -17.79
CA ASN A 64 -20.33 -8.24 -18.56
C ASN A 64 -20.97 -9.46 -17.86
N ALA A 65 -20.24 -10.16 -16.99
CA ALA A 65 -20.75 -11.36 -16.32
C ALA A 65 -21.82 -11.06 -15.25
N ARG A 66 -21.84 -9.84 -14.69
CA ARG A 66 -22.83 -9.45 -13.67
C ARG A 66 -24.15 -8.99 -14.27
N GLU A 67 -24.14 -8.48 -15.49
CA GLU A 67 -25.36 -8.08 -16.21
C GLU A 67 -26.12 -9.29 -16.78
N TRP A 68 -25.44 -10.40 -17.06
CA TRP A 68 -26.06 -11.62 -17.59
C TRP A 68 -26.77 -12.51 -16.54
N LEU A 69 -26.51 -12.31 -15.25
CA LEU A 69 -27.21 -13.04 -14.18
C LEU A 69 -28.57 -12.41 -13.81
N ALA A 70 -28.95 -11.31 -14.49
CA ALA A 70 -30.17 -10.54 -14.24
C ALA A 70 -31.15 -10.51 -15.43
N SER A 71 -31.04 -11.43 -16.40
CA SER A 71 -32.00 -11.62 -17.49
C SER A 71 -32.46 -13.06 -17.62
#